data_AF-A0A7W7M7P9-F1
#
_entry.id   AF-A0A7W7M7P9-F1
#
_cell.length_a   1.000
_cell.length_b   1.000
_cell.length_c   1.000
_cell.angle_alpha   90.00
_cell.angle_beta   90.00
_cell.angle_gamma   90.00
#
_symmetry.space_group_name_H-M   'P 1'
#
loop_
_entity.id
_entity.type
_entity.pdbx_description
1 polymer ?
#
loop_
_entity_poly.entity_id
_entity_poly.type
_entity_poly.pdbx_seq_one_letter_code
_entity_poly.pdbx_strand_id
1 'polypeptide(L)'
;MTDAPPFLVDVDQSDGRVAVEVRAEGRRHSAVVERVHDLRLRPHIPIGTRERQHLRMMVDDLPVDLRPGPGRWSRHSYRVVAEHEGHQYVYRPRTSESSRLLRDGFRVGDFTVLHGGGVLAEWIGDPEPVDVAIGYALAAAFGAGAEFFLVAFLEHPAL
;
A
#
# COMPACT_ATOMS: atom_id res chain seq x y z
N MET A 1 9.38 -17.44 -16.01
CA MET A 1 9.85 -16.83 -14.75
C MET A 1 10.69 -15.65 -15.21
N THR A 2 10.04 -14.49 -15.39
CA THR A 2 10.73 -13.28 -15.84
C THR A 2 11.52 -12.74 -14.66
N ASP A 3 12.83 -12.55 -14.85
CA ASP A 3 13.70 -11.93 -13.86
C ASP A 3 13.10 -10.55 -13.54
N ALA A 4 12.71 -10.31 -12.28
CA ALA A 4 12.16 -9.02 -11.90
C ALA A 4 13.22 -7.95 -12.20
N PRO A 5 12.85 -6.77 -12.75
CA PRO A 5 13.85 -5.75 -13.01
C PRO A 5 14.58 -5.39 -11.71
N PRO A 6 15.90 -5.08 -11.75
CA PRO A 6 16.70 -4.89 -10.55
C PRO A 6 16.40 -3.51 -9.94
N PHE A 7 15.23 -3.36 -9.35
CA PHE A 7 14.90 -2.23 -8.50
C PHE A 7 15.58 -2.42 -7.15
N LEU A 8 16.38 -1.45 -6.74
CA LEU A 8 16.74 -1.33 -5.33
C LEU A 8 15.62 -0.55 -4.65
N VAL A 9 14.91 -1.23 -3.77
CA VAL A 9 13.80 -0.66 -3.01
C VAL A 9 14.22 -0.52 -1.56
N ASP A 10 14.21 0.70 -1.07
CA ASP A 10 14.35 1.01 0.35
C ASP A 10 13.00 1.42 0.92
N VAL A 11 12.64 0.87 2.08
CA VAL A 11 11.37 1.14 2.77
C VAL A 11 11.69 1.56 4.19
N ASP A 12 11.50 2.85 4.47
CA ASP A 12 11.58 3.43 5.79
C ASP A 12 10.17 3.57 6.37
N GLN A 13 9.89 2.83 7.43
CA GLN A 13 8.63 2.89 8.15
C GLN A 13 8.86 3.35 9.59
N SER A 14 8.21 4.45 9.94
CA SER A 14 8.18 5.04 11.27
C SER A 14 6.74 5.31 11.69
N ASP A 15 6.52 5.73 12.93
CA ASP A 15 5.16 6.01 13.42
C ASP A 15 4.48 7.09 12.56
N GLY A 16 3.42 6.69 11.87
CA GLY A 16 2.64 7.58 11.02
C GLY A 16 3.31 7.96 9.70
N ARG A 17 4.43 7.34 9.29
CA ARG A 17 5.07 7.64 8.01
C ARG A 17 5.69 6.40 7.37
N VAL A 18 5.43 6.22 6.08
CA VAL A 18 6.07 5.25 5.20
C VAL A 18 6.72 6.03 4.07
N ALA A 19 8.03 5.86 3.88
CA ALA A 19 8.75 6.38 2.75
C ALA A 19 9.40 5.24 1.97
N VAL A 20 9.19 5.23 0.67
CA VAL A 20 9.76 4.27 -0.26
C VAL A 20 10.66 5.02 -1.23
N GLU A 21 11.85 4.48 -1.44
CA GLU A 21 12.77 4.91 -2.48
C GLU A 21 13.04 3.75 -3.43
N VAL A 22 12.83 3.99 -4.73
CA VAL A 22 13.11 3.03 -5.80
C VAL A 22 14.23 3.59 -6.65
N ARG A 23 15.32 2.83 -6.80
CA ARG A 23 16.38 3.14 -7.74
C ARG A 23 16.34 2.21 -8.94
N ALA A 24 16.29 2.80 -10.13
CA ALA A 24 16.28 2.10 -11.41
C ALA A 24 17.12 2.89 -12.41
N GLU A 25 18.10 2.24 -13.06
CA GLU A 25 18.89 2.86 -14.15
C GLU A 25 19.52 4.23 -13.78
N GLY A 26 19.94 4.39 -12.53
CA GLY A 26 20.52 5.65 -12.02
C GLY A 26 19.51 6.76 -11.71
N ARG A 27 18.21 6.50 -11.90
CA ARG A 27 17.11 7.39 -11.49
C ARG A 27 16.55 6.96 -10.14
N ARG A 28 15.98 7.93 -9.41
CA ARG A 28 15.32 7.74 -8.14
C ARG A 28 13.85 8.11 -8.28
N HIS A 29 12.99 7.22 -7.81
CA HIS A 29 11.57 7.48 -7.59
C HIS A 29 11.25 7.32 -6.12
N SER A 30 10.27 8.07 -5.63
CA SER A 30 9.92 8.12 -4.23
C SER A 30 8.42 8.12 -4.05
N ALA A 31 7.95 7.42 -3.03
CA ALA A 31 6.56 7.47 -2.59
C ALA A 31 6.52 7.62 -1.07
N VAL A 32 5.78 8.61 -0.57
CA VAL A 32 5.63 8.87 0.86
C VAL A 32 4.15 8.84 1.20
N VAL A 33 3.77 8.02 2.17
CA VAL A 33 2.45 8.04 2.81
C VAL A 33 2.64 8.48 4.25
N GLU A 34 1.91 9.50 4.68
CA GLU A 34 2.01 10.03 6.03
C GLU A 34 0.66 10.33 6.65
N ARG A 35 0.61 10.20 7.97
CA ARG A 35 -0.51 10.59 8.81
C ARG A 35 -0.30 12.05 9.23
N VAL A 36 -1.20 12.94 8.83
CA VAL A 36 -1.06 14.39 9.01
C VAL A 36 -1.70 14.94 10.29
N HIS A 37 -2.43 14.11 11.04
CA HIS A 37 -3.08 14.50 12.30
C HIS A 37 -2.99 13.39 13.34
N ASP A 38 -2.92 13.77 14.62
CA ASP A 38 -2.95 12.83 15.74
C ASP A 38 -4.40 12.39 16.03
N LEU A 39 -4.60 11.08 16.18
CA LEU A 39 -5.91 10.44 16.27
C LEU A 39 -5.82 9.17 17.12
N ARG A 40 -7.00 8.64 17.46
CA ARG A 40 -7.10 7.26 17.96
C ARG A 40 -6.63 6.30 16.86
N LEU A 41 -5.45 5.74 17.06
CA LEU A 41 -4.84 4.78 16.15
C LEU A 41 -5.56 3.44 16.24
N ARG A 42 -5.64 2.75 15.10
CA ARG A 42 -6.06 1.35 15.02
C ARG A 42 -4.79 0.49 14.93
N PRO A 43 -4.43 -0.27 15.99
CA PRO A 43 -3.16 -1.01 16.04
C PRO A 43 -2.97 -2.02 14.90
N HIS A 44 -4.07 -2.54 14.37
CA HIS A 44 -4.09 -3.48 13.25
C HIS A 44 -3.92 -2.81 11.87
N ILE A 45 -3.68 -1.50 11.81
CA ILE A 45 -3.43 -0.77 10.55
C ILE A 45 -2.01 -0.22 10.62
N PRO A 46 -1.09 -0.59 9.73
CA PRO A 46 0.32 -0.18 9.87
C PRO A 46 0.55 1.34 9.93
N ILE A 47 -0.14 2.13 9.09
CA ILE A 47 -0.11 3.60 9.15
C ILE A 47 -1.01 4.19 10.27
N GLY A 48 -1.72 3.32 10.99
CA GLY A 48 -2.59 3.64 12.14
C GLY A 48 -4.02 4.04 11.79
N THR A 49 -4.30 4.47 10.55
CA THR A 49 -5.66 4.86 10.13
C THR A 49 -5.93 4.57 8.65
N ARG A 50 -7.21 4.59 8.28
CA ARG A 50 -7.69 4.54 6.87
C ARG A 50 -8.54 5.76 6.52
N GLU A 51 -8.62 6.72 7.43
CA GLU A 51 -9.42 7.92 7.25
C GLU A 51 -8.67 8.87 6.32
N ARG A 52 -9.19 9.02 5.09
CA ARG A 52 -8.57 9.80 4.02
C ARG A 52 -8.15 11.21 4.44
N GLN A 53 -8.96 11.89 5.26
CA GLN A 53 -8.69 13.27 5.66
C GLN A 53 -7.49 13.42 6.60
N HIS A 54 -6.95 12.30 7.07
CA HIS A 54 -5.80 12.24 7.95
C HIS A 54 -4.57 11.63 7.29
N LEU A 55 -4.64 11.36 5.99
CA LEU A 55 -3.56 10.76 5.23
C LEU A 55 -3.19 11.67 4.05
N ARG A 56 -1.89 11.78 3.80
CA ARG A 56 -1.34 12.38 2.58
C ARG A 56 -0.46 11.35 1.89
N MET A 57 -0.50 11.34 0.57
CA MET A 57 0.47 10.61 -0.24
C MET A 57 1.10 11.54 -1.27
N MET A 58 2.42 11.41 -1.42
CA MET A 58 3.23 12.10 -2.42
C MET A 58 4.00 11.06 -3.22
N VAL A 59 4.12 11.23 -4.52
CA VAL A 59 5.00 10.44 -5.39
C VAL A 59 5.82 11.40 -6.21
N ASP A 60 7.15 11.31 -6.09
CA ASP A 60 8.10 12.25 -6.72
C ASP A 60 7.69 13.72 -6.50
N ASP A 61 7.38 14.05 -5.24
CA ASP A 61 6.90 15.35 -4.78
C ASP A 61 5.56 15.84 -5.39
N LEU A 62 4.86 14.98 -6.14
CA LEU A 62 3.52 15.25 -6.65
C LEU A 62 2.45 14.65 -5.75
N PRO A 63 1.36 15.39 -5.44
CA PRO A 63 0.29 14.87 -4.61
C PRO A 63 -0.47 13.75 -5.32
N VAL A 64 -0.86 12.75 -4.55
CA VAL A 64 -1.68 11.61 -4.98
C VAL A 64 -3.05 11.70 -4.32
N ASP A 65 -4.13 11.54 -5.10
CA ASP A 65 -5.46 11.40 -4.51
C ASP A 65 -5.62 10.00 -3.91
N LEU A 66 -5.41 9.91 -2.59
CA LEU A 66 -5.46 8.67 -1.82
C LEU A 66 -6.85 8.44 -1.21
N ARG A 67 -7.51 7.37 -1.62
CA ARG A 67 -8.84 6.96 -1.17
C ARG A 67 -8.84 5.54 -0.61
N PRO A 68 -8.45 5.35 0.66
CA PRO A 68 -8.64 4.08 1.34
C PRO A 68 -10.14 3.80 1.52
N GLY A 69 -10.55 2.57 1.22
CA GLY A 69 -11.87 2.07 1.56
C GLY A 69 -12.04 1.92 3.08
N PRO A 70 -13.27 1.76 3.57
CA PRO A 70 -13.58 1.85 5.00
C PRO A 70 -13.05 0.69 5.85
N GLY A 71 -12.56 -0.40 5.25
CA GLY A 71 -11.95 -1.52 5.99
C GLY A 71 -12.90 -2.26 6.93
N ARG A 72 -14.18 -2.38 6.56
CA ARG A 72 -15.21 -3.08 7.35
C ARG A 72 -16.16 -3.89 6.50
N TRP A 73 -16.72 -4.95 7.07
CA TRP A 73 -17.80 -5.80 6.54
C TRP A 73 -17.43 -6.75 5.41
N SER A 74 -16.55 -6.37 4.48
CA SER A 74 -16.13 -7.26 3.40
C SER A 74 -14.68 -7.04 3.00
N ARG A 75 -14.06 -8.07 2.42
CA ARG A 75 -12.72 -8.01 1.83
C ARG A 75 -12.55 -6.82 0.86
N HIS A 76 -13.56 -6.52 0.06
CA HIS A 76 -13.50 -5.41 -0.91
C HIS A 76 -13.44 -4.02 -0.28
N SER A 77 -13.90 -3.87 0.96
CA SER A 77 -13.85 -2.60 1.69
C SER A 77 -12.43 -2.17 2.06
N TYR A 78 -11.46 -3.10 2.01
CA TYR A 78 -10.06 -2.85 2.34
C TYR A 78 -9.24 -2.33 1.15
N ARG A 79 -9.86 -2.21 -0.04
CA ARG A 79 -9.19 -1.62 -1.20
C ARG A 79 -8.69 -0.21 -0.89
N VAL A 80 -7.59 0.18 -1.51
CA VAL A 80 -7.06 1.55 -1.50
C VAL A 80 -6.91 1.97 -2.94
N VAL A 81 -7.49 3.12 -3.28
CA VAL A 81 -7.34 3.71 -4.61
C VAL A 81 -6.36 4.87 -4.49
N ALA A 82 -5.44 4.97 -5.43
CA ALA A 82 -4.51 6.08 -5.55
C ALA A 82 -4.55 6.59 -7.00
N GLU A 83 -4.72 7.88 -7.22
CA GLU A 83 -4.62 8.49 -8.56
C GLU A 83 -3.36 9.35 -8.65
N HIS A 84 -2.52 9.05 -9.63
CA HIS A 84 -1.24 9.72 -9.85
C HIS A 84 -1.00 9.89 -11.35
N GLU A 85 -0.71 11.12 -11.78
CA GLU A 85 -0.44 11.48 -13.19
C GLU A 85 -1.45 10.92 -14.21
N GLY A 86 -2.72 10.85 -13.85
CA GLY A 86 -3.80 10.36 -14.72
C GLY A 86 -4.00 8.84 -14.73
N HIS A 87 -3.17 8.09 -14.00
CA HIS A 87 -3.31 6.66 -13.81
C HIS A 87 -4.03 6.32 -12.51
N GLN A 88 -4.97 5.36 -12.59
CA GLN A 88 -5.65 4.84 -11.41
C GLN A 88 -4.97 3.57 -10.92
N TYR A 89 -4.47 3.63 -9.69
CA TYR A 89 -3.95 2.49 -8.95
C TYR A 89 -5.00 1.94 -8.00
N VAL A 90 -5.22 0.63 -8.04
CA VAL A 90 -6.13 -0.07 -7.12
C VAL A 90 -5.37 -1.17 -6.40
N TYR A 91 -5.04 -0.92 -5.14
CA TYR A 91 -4.47 -1.91 -4.24
C TYR A 91 -5.61 -2.60 -3.46
N ARG A 92 -5.77 -3.91 -3.61
CA ARG A 92 -6.89 -4.63 -2.99
C ARG A 92 -6.50 -6.00 -2.49
N PRO A 93 -7.15 -6.53 -1.44
CA PRO A 93 -6.89 -7.89 -1.00
C PRO A 93 -7.18 -8.91 -2.10
N ARG A 94 -6.28 -9.87 -2.28
CA ARG A 94 -6.42 -11.05 -3.15
C ARG A 94 -6.71 -12.29 -2.31
N THR A 95 -5.91 -12.54 -1.27
CA THR A 95 -6.09 -13.64 -0.30
C THR A 95 -6.04 -13.10 1.13
N SER A 96 -6.18 -13.94 2.16
CA SER A 96 -6.00 -13.51 3.56
C SER A 96 -4.67 -12.79 3.78
N GLU A 97 -3.61 -13.23 3.10
CA GLU A 97 -2.23 -12.77 3.34
C GLU A 97 -1.67 -11.90 2.20
N SER A 98 -2.35 -11.85 1.04
CA SER A 98 -1.86 -11.14 -0.13
C SER A 98 -2.82 -10.09 -0.67
N SER A 99 -2.26 -9.04 -1.23
CA SER A 99 -2.96 -8.00 -1.99
C SER A 99 -2.47 -7.97 -3.43
N ARG A 100 -3.24 -7.29 -4.28
CA ARG A 100 -2.94 -7.08 -5.69
C ARG A 100 -2.97 -5.59 -6.00
N LEU A 101 -2.00 -5.13 -6.76
CA LEU A 101 -2.00 -3.82 -7.40
C LEU A 101 -2.49 -3.95 -8.84
N LEU A 102 -3.44 -3.09 -9.19
CA LEU A 102 -3.86 -2.84 -10.56
C LEU A 102 -3.48 -1.41 -10.94
N ARG A 103 -3.09 -1.19 -12.20
CA ARG A 103 -2.99 0.13 -12.85
C ARG A 103 -3.95 0.14 -14.03
N ASP A 104 -4.91 1.05 -14.01
CA ASP A 104 -5.97 1.19 -15.04
C ASP A 104 -6.69 -0.14 -15.34
N GLY A 105 -6.88 -0.94 -14.29
CA GLY A 105 -7.51 -2.26 -14.38
C GLY A 105 -6.57 -3.42 -14.75
N PHE A 106 -5.35 -3.14 -15.21
CA PHE A 106 -4.36 -4.16 -15.53
C PHE A 106 -3.55 -4.54 -14.28
N ARG A 107 -3.30 -5.83 -14.10
CA ARG A 107 -2.50 -6.32 -12.95
C ARG A 107 -1.04 -5.95 -13.14
N VAL A 108 -0.47 -5.30 -12.14
CA VAL A 108 0.95 -4.93 -12.12
C VAL A 108 1.75 -5.82 -11.17
N GLY A 109 1.20 -6.14 -10.01
CA GLY A 109 1.89 -7.02 -9.06
C GLY A 109 1.00 -7.49 -7.93
N ASP A 110 1.46 -8.53 -7.24
CA ASP A 110 0.86 -9.02 -6.00
C ASP A 110 1.86 -8.88 -4.85
N PHE A 111 1.35 -8.62 -3.65
CA PHE A 111 2.16 -8.24 -2.47
C PHE A 111 1.79 -9.10 -1.29
N THR A 112 2.80 -9.48 -0.52
CA THR A 112 2.68 -10.14 0.78
C THR A 112 3.47 -9.34 1.81
N VAL A 113 2.86 -9.07 2.96
CA VAL A 113 3.55 -8.41 4.08
C VAL A 113 3.92 -9.47 5.10
N LEU A 114 5.20 -9.57 5.39
CA LEU A 114 5.77 -10.51 6.33
C LEU A 114 5.54 -10.07 7.78
N HIS A 115 5.60 -11.03 8.69
CA HIS A 115 5.65 -10.76 10.11
C HIS A 115 6.91 -9.92 10.41
N GLY A 116 6.74 -8.72 10.95
CA GLY A 116 7.83 -7.75 11.14
C GLY A 116 7.86 -6.60 10.12
N GLY A 117 6.92 -6.54 9.17
CA GLY A 117 6.69 -5.38 8.31
C GLY A 117 7.41 -5.41 6.96
N GLY A 118 8.23 -6.42 6.69
CA GLY A 118 8.86 -6.59 5.38
C GLY A 118 7.84 -6.82 4.27
N VAL A 119 8.07 -6.27 3.08
CA VAL A 119 7.16 -6.38 1.92
C VAL A 119 7.81 -7.22 0.83
N LEU A 120 7.12 -8.27 0.39
CA LEU A 120 7.46 -9.04 -0.80
C LEU A 120 6.52 -8.68 -1.94
N ALA A 121 7.06 -8.56 -3.16
CA ALA A 121 6.28 -8.26 -4.35
C ALA A 121 6.60 -9.27 -5.47
N GLU A 122 5.56 -9.75 -6.12
CA GLU A 122 5.60 -10.52 -7.35
C GLU A 122 5.08 -9.64 -8.49
N TRP A 123 5.98 -9.23 -9.39
CA TRP A 123 5.65 -8.34 -10.51
C TRP A 123 5.20 -9.10 -11.75
N ILE A 124 4.34 -8.45 -12.55
CA ILE A 124 3.81 -8.98 -13.79
C ILE A 124 4.32 -8.12 -14.95
N GLY A 125 5.06 -8.75 -15.86
CA GLY A 125 5.76 -8.03 -16.93
C GLY A 125 6.86 -7.14 -16.36
N ASP A 126 7.04 -5.98 -17.00
CA ASP A 126 8.04 -4.99 -16.61
C ASP A 126 7.32 -3.79 -15.97
N PRO A 127 7.18 -3.74 -14.63
CA PRO A 127 6.56 -2.62 -13.96
C PRO A 127 7.43 -1.37 -14.08
N GLU A 128 6.83 -0.20 -14.10
CA GLU A 128 7.58 1.05 -14.05
C GLU A 128 8.07 1.33 -12.62
N PRO A 129 9.19 2.06 -12.44
CA PRO A 129 9.68 2.41 -11.10
C PRO A 129 8.62 3.08 -10.21
N VAL A 130 7.72 3.87 -10.81
CA VAL A 130 6.60 4.51 -10.12
C VAL A 130 5.57 3.49 -9.61
N ASP A 131 5.31 2.42 -10.37
CA ASP A 131 4.44 1.33 -9.94
C ASP A 131 5.02 0.61 -8.72
N VAL A 132 6.34 0.43 -8.72
CA VAL A 132 7.10 -0.14 -7.61
C VAL A 132 6.97 0.74 -6.38
N ALA A 133 7.25 2.05 -6.52
CA ALA A 133 7.17 3.00 -5.41
C ALA A 133 5.76 3.04 -4.79
N ILE A 134 4.72 3.18 -5.63
CA ILE A 134 3.32 3.18 -5.19
C ILE A 134 2.95 1.85 -4.52
N GLY A 135 3.29 0.72 -5.14
CA GLY A 135 2.95 -0.60 -4.64
C GLY A 135 3.52 -0.89 -3.26
N TYR A 136 4.83 -0.63 -3.08
CA TYR A 136 5.49 -0.79 -1.79
C TYR A 136 4.95 0.18 -0.73
N ALA A 137 4.70 1.45 -1.10
CA ALA A 137 4.18 2.43 -0.15
C ALA A 137 2.78 2.05 0.35
N LEU A 138 1.90 1.60 -0.55
CA LEU A 138 0.56 1.13 -0.18
C LEU A 138 0.61 -0.15 0.67
N ALA A 139 1.49 -1.09 0.32
CA ALA A 139 1.66 -2.33 1.08
C ALA A 139 2.19 -2.08 2.49
N ALA A 140 3.22 -1.25 2.65
CA ALA A 140 3.77 -0.92 3.96
C ALA A 140 2.81 -0.07 4.80
N ALA A 141 2.06 0.85 4.19
CA ALA A 141 1.11 1.70 4.92
C ALA A 141 -0.18 0.97 5.35
N PHE A 142 -0.71 0.08 4.50
CA PHE A 142 -2.03 -0.52 4.72
C PHE A 142 -1.98 -2.03 4.98
N GLY A 143 -0.81 -2.66 4.90
CA GLY A 143 -0.65 -4.10 4.99
C GLY A 143 -1.08 -4.82 3.71
N ALA A 144 -0.91 -6.15 3.68
CA ALA A 144 -1.42 -7.01 2.61
C ALA A 144 -2.56 -7.91 3.09
N GLY A 145 -3.41 -8.28 2.14
CA GLY A 145 -4.50 -9.22 2.38
C GLY A 145 -5.62 -8.66 3.24
N ALA A 146 -6.35 -9.58 3.86
CA ALA A 146 -7.47 -9.27 4.73
C ALA A 146 -7.35 -9.99 6.08
N GLU A 147 -6.18 -10.48 6.48
CA GLU A 147 -6.01 -11.10 7.80
C GLU A 147 -6.29 -10.11 8.95
N PHE A 148 -6.08 -8.80 8.71
CA PHE A 148 -6.54 -7.73 9.58
C PHE A 148 -8.06 -7.70 9.80
N PHE A 149 -8.86 -8.38 8.95
CA PHE A 149 -10.28 -8.63 9.19
C PHE A 149 -10.51 -9.53 10.42
N LEU A 150 -9.69 -10.56 10.63
CA LEU A 150 -9.84 -11.47 11.77
C LEU A 150 -9.53 -10.75 13.08
N VAL A 151 -8.48 -9.92 13.12
CA VAL A 151 -8.16 -9.11 14.31
C VAL A 151 -9.25 -8.06 14.57
N ALA A 152 -9.71 -7.34 13.54
CA ALA A 152 -10.80 -6.37 13.68
C ALA A 152 -12.15 -7.02 14.08
N PHE A 153 -12.40 -8.26 13.66
CA PHE A 153 -13.60 -9.03 14.04
C PHE A 153 -13.53 -9.53 15.49
N LEU A 154 -12.34 -9.85 16.00
CA LEU A 154 -12.14 -10.27 17.40
C LEU A 154 -12.22 -9.09 18.40
N GLU A 155 -11.84 -7.87 18.00
CA GLU A 155 -11.93 -6.67 18.84
C GLU A 155 -13.33 -6.03 18.89
N HIS A 156 -14.22 -6.40 17.97
CA HIS A 156 -15.63 -6.01 17.99
C HIS A 156 -16.52 -7.25 17.76
N PRO A 157 -16.80 -8.05 18.81
CA PRO A 157 -17.89 -9.01 18.72
C PRO A 157 -19.15 -8.21 18.40
N ALA A 158 -19.82 -8.57 17.31
CA ALA A 158 -21.12 -8.02 16.99
C ALA A 158 -22.01 -8.08 18.25
N LEU A 159 -22.50 -6.91 18.67
CA LEU A 159 -23.60 -6.79 19.64
C LEU A 159 -24.85 -7.46 19.10
#